data_AF-A0A2H6IQ45-F1
#
_entry.id   AF-A0A2H6IQ45-F1
#
_cell.length_a   1.000
_cell.length_b   1.000
_cell.length_c   1.000
_cell.angle_alpha   90.00
_cell.angle_beta   90.00
_cell.angle_gamma   90.00
#
_symmetry.space_group_name_H-M   'P 1'
#
loop_
_entity.id
_entity.type
_entity.pdbx_description
1 polymer ?
#
loop_
_entity_poly.entity_id
_entity_poly.type
_entity_poly.pdbx_seq_one_letter_code
_entity_poly.pdbx_strand_id
1 'polypeptide(L)'
;MQPETLWGNMQTMGVFAHEYGHALGLPDLYDTDYSSNGIGDWGLMASGSWNSVTRAGDTPAHMSAWSKVTLGWVTPIQVAGTLTDELIDQAATTPDVYQFATGNPSEYFLVENRQLTGFDEGLPGAGLAIWHIDDNKSDNTQECYPPADCSSTHYKVALVQADGIWHLEKGNNNGNATDLWYLGNAVTFDDASSPNSDLYNGTPTDIIVTNISTSGSTMTATLSVQAVVPGPPVPGNVTPSNTQFNNFVDTPFDLTTDFTDNDSAITSCEYCRSTDGTCDSEWTLANLSGSSPTWTCSQTGITGNNAEVLTLNMRATSAGGTGEGSAVTRTVDSAIPTDGTITATPGTYQVDLQWSGFSDTGSGLDTTDPYKLTYSTTGFPVFDCSNGIEIPEVTTGTGYQHTGLTNGLTYYYRLCAVDAVGNISFGATASATPELIEYQLTTLVSPAGSGSIVPDYSGGQMFESGTLVVLTASETSGYPFIDWTGCDSASNNICTMTMDADKNLTAAFDAACKEYEGIRVLFNSSGRI
;
A
#
# COMPACT_ATOMS: atom_id res chain seq x y z
N MET A 1 39.68 -42.47 12.73
CA MET A 1 39.07 -42.74 14.05
C MET A 1 39.64 -44.05 14.57
N GLN A 2 40.19 -44.06 15.78
CA GLN A 2 40.61 -45.30 16.47
C GLN A 2 39.35 -45.94 17.06
N PRO A 3 39.20 -47.28 17.05
CA PRO A 3 38.09 -47.87 17.77
C PRO A 3 38.29 -47.67 19.27
N GLU A 4 37.32 -46.99 19.86
CA GLU A 4 37.22 -46.72 21.28
C GLU A 4 37.07 -48.04 22.05
N THR A 5 37.84 -48.19 23.12
CA THR A 5 37.64 -49.24 24.11
C THR A 5 36.81 -48.69 25.26
N LEU A 6 35.56 -49.14 25.38
CA LEU A 6 34.65 -48.90 26.50
C LEU A 6 34.48 -50.23 27.24
N TRP A 7 34.59 -50.21 28.56
CA TRP A 7 34.51 -51.40 29.44
C TRP A 7 35.42 -52.57 29.02
N GLY A 8 36.60 -52.27 28.47
CA GLY A 8 37.62 -53.27 28.12
C GLY A 8 37.39 -54.01 26.80
N ASN A 9 36.42 -53.60 25.98
CA ASN A 9 36.17 -54.19 24.65
C ASN A 9 36.18 -53.11 23.56
N MET A 10 36.59 -53.49 22.35
CA MET A 10 36.48 -52.64 21.15
C MET A 10 35.01 -52.28 20.93
N GLN A 11 34.64 -51.03 20.63
CA GLN A 11 33.23 -50.66 20.36
C GLN A 11 32.62 -51.47 19.22
N THR A 12 31.33 -51.77 19.35
CA THR A 12 30.49 -52.31 18.28
C THR A 12 30.16 -51.23 17.25
N MET A 13 29.57 -51.63 16.12
CA MET A 13 29.28 -50.72 15.02
C MET A 13 28.25 -49.64 15.34
N GLY A 14 27.41 -49.83 16.36
CA GLY A 14 26.39 -48.88 16.75
C GLY A 14 26.89 -47.49 17.13
N VAL A 15 27.95 -47.39 17.94
CA VAL A 15 28.58 -46.11 18.29
C VAL A 15 29.12 -45.40 17.05
N PHE A 16 29.81 -46.13 16.16
CA PHE A 16 30.30 -45.54 14.91
C PHE A 16 29.17 -45.06 14.00
N ALA A 17 28.08 -45.81 13.92
CA ALA A 17 26.93 -45.45 13.10
C ALA A 17 26.24 -44.19 13.65
N HIS A 18 26.12 -44.06 14.97
CA HIS A 18 25.59 -42.88 15.65
C HIS A 18 26.46 -41.63 15.37
N GLU A 19 27.77 -41.72 15.62
CA GLU A 19 28.71 -40.61 15.35
C GLU A 19 28.76 -40.23 13.87
N TYR A 20 28.62 -41.21 12.97
CA TYR A 20 28.51 -40.94 11.55
C TYR A 20 27.20 -40.21 11.20
N GLY A 21 26.11 -40.45 11.93
CA GLY A 21 24.87 -39.68 11.86
C GLY A 21 25.10 -38.18 12.10
N HIS A 22 25.91 -37.81 13.10
CA HIS A 22 26.31 -36.40 13.30
C HIS A 22 27.14 -35.85 12.16
N ALA A 23 28.06 -36.65 11.61
CA ALA A 23 28.83 -36.23 10.44
C ALA A 23 27.95 -35.98 9.19
N LEU A 24 26.76 -36.58 9.14
CA LEU A 24 25.73 -36.35 8.13
C LEU A 24 24.78 -35.18 8.46
N GLY A 25 24.89 -34.60 9.65
CA GLY A 25 24.11 -33.43 10.08
C GLY A 25 22.91 -33.72 10.96
N LEU A 26 22.76 -34.95 11.48
CA LEU A 26 21.68 -35.27 12.42
C LEU A 26 22.03 -34.86 13.86
N PRO A 27 21.07 -34.33 14.64
CA PRO A 27 21.25 -34.09 16.07
C PRO A 27 21.11 -35.40 16.87
N ASP A 28 21.46 -35.32 18.15
CA ASP A 28 21.04 -36.30 19.15
C ASP A 28 19.51 -36.25 19.31
N LEU A 29 18.89 -37.42 19.34
CA LEU A 29 17.44 -37.60 19.57
C LEU A 29 17.15 -38.33 20.89
N TYR A 30 18.18 -38.67 21.66
CA TYR A 30 18.03 -38.84 23.11
C TYR A 30 18.00 -37.48 23.78
N ASP A 31 17.57 -37.44 25.04
CA ASP A 31 17.59 -36.22 25.82
C ASP A 31 18.99 -35.93 26.36
N THR A 32 19.63 -34.89 25.82
CA THR A 32 21.01 -34.55 26.19
C THR A 32 21.15 -33.93 27.58
N ASP A 33 20.05 -33.52 28.23
CA ASP A 33 20.07 -33.08 29.63
C ASP A 33 19.73 -34.22 30.63
N TYR A 34 19.38 -35.39 30.10
CA TYR A 34 19.09 -36.65 30.81
C TYR A 34 17.85 -36.60 31.72
N SER A 35 16.90 -35.68 31.50
CA SER A 35 15.59 -35.70 32.15
C SER A 35 14.69 -36.84 31.63
N SER A 36 14.92 -37.29 30.39
CA SER A 36 14.12 -38.28 29.68
C SER A 36 14.96 -39.19 28.76
N ASN A 37 14.33 -40.12 28.02
CA ASN A 37 15.04 -41.04 27.10
C ASN A 37 14.94 -40.62 25.61
N GLY A 38 14.31 -39.48 25.30
CA GLY A 38 14.06 -39.04 23.92
C GLY A 38 13.33 -40.11 23.10
N ILE A 39 13.85 -40.49 21.93
CA ILE A 39 13.27 -41.60 21.14
C ILE A 39 13.76 -43.01 21.54
N GLY A 40 14.62 -43.11 22.55
CA GLY A 40 15.07 -44.39 23.12
C GLY A 40 15.71 -45.37 22.13
N ASP A 41 15.44 -46.66 22.33
CA ASP A 41 15.99 -47.79 21.58
C ASP A 41 15.38 -47.89 20.17
N TRP A 42 14.44 -47.00 19.81
CA TRP A 42 13.74 -47.00 18.53
C TRP A 42 14.50 -46.31 17.39
N GLY A 43 15.56 -45.55 17.70
CA GLY A 43 16.33 -44.81 16.69
C GLY A 43 17.83 -44.78 16.95
N LEU A 44 18.60 -44.86 15.86
CA LEU A 44 20.07 -44.80 15.89
C LEU A 44 20.63 -43.56 16.60
N MET A 45 19.98 -42.41 16.42
CA MET A 45 20.41 -41.13 17.00
C MET A 45 20.04 -41.01 18.49
N ALA A 46 19.63 -42.10 19.14
CA ALA A 46 19.33 -42.21 20.56
C ALA A 46 20.02 -43.46 21.16
N SER A 47 19.42 -44.07 22.19
CA SER A 47 19.96 -45.29 22.80
C SER A 47 19.88 -46.50 21.87
N GLY A 48 19.14 -46.42 20.76
CA GLY A 48 19.11 -47.45 19.72
C GLY A 48 20.47 -47.78 19.11
N SER A 49 21.47 -46.90 19.24
CA SER A 49 22.88 -47.20 18.94
C SER A 49 23.47 -48.34 19.78
N TRP A 50 22.86 -48.67 20.92
CA TRP A 50 23.29 -49.73 21.84
C TRP A 50 22.44 -51.00 21.76
N ASN A 51 21.44 -51.05 20.89
CA ASN A 51 20.63 -52.24 20.67
C ASN A 51 21.50 -53.46 20.36
N SER A 52 21.05 -54.63 20.82
CA SER A 52 21.87 -55.82 20.69
C SER A 52 21.13 -57.13 20.69
N VAL A 53 21.76 -58.12 20.07
CA VAL A 53 21.39 -59.54 20.18
C VAL A 53 22.43 -60.30 21.00
N THR A 54 23.72 -60.05 20.77
CA THR A 54 24.81 -60.74 21.49
C THR A 54 25.66 -59.80 22.33
N ARG A 55 25.87 -58.57 21.88
CA ARG A 55 26.70 -57.56 22.55
C ARG A 55 26.19 -56.17 22.26
N ALA A 56 26.07 -55.32 23.28
CA ALA A 56 25.60 -53.93 23.16
C ALA A 56 26.14 -53.22 21.89
N GLY A 57 25.23 -52.76 21.04
CA GLY A 57 25.49 -52.06 19.77
C GLY A 57 25.88 -52.93 18.57
N ASP A 58 25.80 -54.27 18.67
CA ASP A 58 26.05 -55.18 17.54
C ASP A 58 24.92 -55.19 16.49
N THR A 59 23.70 -54.82 16.90
CA THR A 59 22.54 -54.63 16.04
C THR A 59 21.87 -53.29 16.37
N PRO A 60 22.51 -52.15 16.00
CA PRO A 60 21.95 -50.83 16.29
C PRO A 60 20.67 -50.60 15.50
N ALA A 61 19.71 -49.90 16.09
CA ALA A 61 18.47 -49.52 15.41
C ALA A 61 18.75 -48.83 14.07
N HIS A 62 17.87 -49.04 13.09
CA HIS A 62 17.79 -48.15 11.95
C HIS A 62 17.55 -46.70 12.41
N MET A 63 17.98 -45.76 11.58
CA MET A 63 17.56 -44.35 11.69
C MET A 63 16.02 -44.27 11.68
N SER A 64 15.44 -43.35 12.45
CA SER A 64 13.99 -43.10 12.43
C SER A 64 13.55 -42.59 11.06
N ALA A 65 12.24 -42.69 10.78
CA ALA A 65 11.65 -42.09 9.59
C ALA A 65 12.09 -40.63 9.38
N TRP A 66 12.04 -39.82 10.44
CA TRP A 66 12.49 -38.42 10.40
C TRP A 66 13.96 -38.29 9.97
N SER A 67 14.88 -39.04 10.60
CA SER A 67 16.30 -39.00 10.23
C SER A 67 16.53 -39.35 8.76
N LYS A 68 15.82 -40.37 8.24
CA LYS A 68 15.93 -40.78 6.83
C LYS A 68 15.38 -39.73 5.87
N VAL A 69 14.26 -39.09 6.21
CA VAL A 69 13.65 -38.00 5.44
C VAL A 69 14.54 -36.76 5.44
N THR A 70 15.05 -36.35 6.60
CA THR A 70 15.96 -35.20 6.77
C THR A 70 17.25 -35.36 5.96
N LEU A 71 17.80 -36.57 5.88
CA LEU A 71 18.98 -36.86 5.05
C LEU A 71 18.67 -37.04 3.55
N GLY A 72 17.39 -36.98 3.16
CA GLY A 72 16.94 -37.20 1.78
C GLY A 72 17.08 -38.64 1.29
N TRP A 73 17.21 -39.60 2.20
CA TRP A 73 17.32 -41.03 1.86
C TRP A 73 15.96 -41.65 1.54
N VAL A 74 14.89 -41.07 2.10
CA VAL A 74 13.51 -41.44 1.84
C VAL A 74 12.74 -40.18 1.48
N THR A 75 11.96 -40.25 0.39
CA THR A 75 10.94 -39.24 0.09
C THR A 75 9.61 -39.80 0.60
N PRO A 76 8.97 -39.18 1.61
CA PRO A 76 7.77 -39.73 2.20
C PRO A 76 6.57 -39.59 1.26
N ILE A 77 5.70 -40.60 1.27
CA ILE A 77 4.43 -40.59 0.55
C ILE A 77 3.44 -39.71 1.31
N GLN A 78 2.94 -38.66 0.66
CA GLN A 78 1.96 -37.77 1.28
C GLN A 78 0.59 -38.45 1.35
N VAL A 79 0.00 -38.48 2.54
CA VAL A 79 -1.38 -38.95 2.73
C VAL A 79 -2.33 -37.79 2.45
N ALA A 80 -2.96 -37.78 1.27
CA ALA A 80 -3.97 -36.82 0.88
C ALA A 80 -5.32 -37.53 0.71
N GLY A 81 -6.21 -37.41 1.69
CA GLY A 81 -7.48 -38.15 1.72
C GLY A 81 -7.34 -39.51 2.42
N THR A 82 -7.95 -40.56 1.87
CA THR A 82 -7.99 -41.90 2.50
C THR A 82 -7.27 -42.94 1.64
N LEU A 83 -6.26 -43.59 2.21
CA LEU A 83 -5.61 -44.80 1.71
C LEU A 83 -6.15 -45.99 2.52
N THR A 84 -7.01 -46.82 1.90
CA THR A 84 -7.63 -47.97 2.55
C THR A 84 -6.76 -49.21 2.43
N ASP A 85 -6.51 -49.88 3.55
CA ASP A 85 -5.70 -51.11 3.64
C ASP A 85 -4.32 -50.97 2.96
N GLU A 86 -3.69 -49.81 3.13
CA GLU A 86 -2.40 -49.49 2.55
C GLU A 86 -1.32 -50.46 3.03
N LEU A 87 -0.46 -50.92 2.11
CA LEU A 87 0.61 -51.86 2.41
C LEU A 87 1.84 -51.07 2.84
N ILE A 88 2.30 -51.32 4.07
CA ILE A 88 3.45 -50.65 4.67
C ILE A 88 4.55 -51.70 4.89
N ASP A 89 5.51 -51.74 3.97
CA ASP A 89 6.64 -52.68 4.03
C ASP A 89 7.68 -52.25 5.08
N GLN A 90 8.35 -53.23 5.69
CA GLN A 90 9.32 -53.00 6.75
C GLN A 90 10.51 -52.12 6.33
N ALA A 91 10.86 -51.18 7.20
CA ALA A 91 11.87 -50.16 6.96
C ALA A 91 13.30 -50.69 6.80
N ALA A 92 13.55 -51.96 7.16
CA ALA A 92 14.84 -52.62 6.98
C ALA A 92 15.17 -52.91 5.49
N THR A 93 14.14 -53.03 4.65
CA THR A 93 14.29 -53.43 3.24
C THR A 93 13.64 -52.48 2.24
N THR A 94 12.73 -51.63 2.69
CA THR A 94 11.98 -50.70 1.83
C THR A 94 12.01 -49.27 2.41
N PRO A 95 12.06 -48.23 1.56
CA PRO A 95 11.97 -46.84 1.98
C PRO A 95 10.51 -46.40 2.14
N ASP A 96 9.70 -47.21 2.83
CA ASP A 96 8.25 -47.02 2.89
C ASP A 96 7.85 -46.18 4.12
N VAL A 97 7.62 -44.89 3.90
CA VAL A 97 7.29 -43.89 4.93
C VAL A 97 6.14 -43.03 4.43
N TYR A 98 5.11 -42.91 5.26
CA TYR A 98 3.94 -42.07 4.98
C TYR A 98 3.99 -40.81 5.85
N GLN A 99 3.63 -39.67 5.28
CA GLN A 99 3.57 -38.39 5.99
C GLN A 99 2.15 -37.83 5.97
N PHE A 100 1.69 -37.40 7.14
CA PHE A 100 0.47 -36.61 7.29
C PHE A 100 0.86 -35.16 7.50
N ALA A 101 0.54 -34.30 6.53
CA ALA A 101 0.67 -32.87 6.69
C ALA A 101 -0.43 -32.33 7.63
N THR A 102 -0.13 -31.24 8.33
CA THR A 102 -1.09 -30.56 9.22
C THR A 102 -1.25 -29.10 8.78
N GLY A 103 -2.14 -28.35 9.45
CA GLY A 103 -2.26 -26.90 9.25
C GLY A 103 -1.00 -26.11 9.64
N ASN A 104 -0.04 -26.74 10.32
CA ASN A 104 1.28 -26.19 10.62
C ASN A 104 2.35 -26.92 9.79
N PRO A 105 3.00 -26.27 8.80
CA PRO A 105 3.95 -26.95 7.92
C PRO A 105 5.20 -27.49 8.64
N SER A 106 5.52 -26.98 9.84
CA SER A 106 6.64 -27.47 10.64
C SER A 106 6.26 -28.64 11.54
N GLU A 107 4.97 -28.96 11.71
CA GLU A 107 4.49 -29.98 12.64
C GLU A 107 3.69 -31.06 11.90
N TYR A 108 4.11 -32.32 11.99
CA TYR A 108 3.53 -33.40 11.17
C TYR A 108 3.77 -34.78 11.78
N PHE A 109 3.11 -35.78 11.20
CA PHE A 109 3.28 -37.18 11.61
C PHE A 109 3.91 -38.02 10.50
N LEU A 110 4.80 -38.95 10.87
CA LEU A 110 5.37 -39.96 9.98
C LEU A 110 5.01 -41.37 10.44
N VAL A 111 4.70 -42.26 9.50
CA VAL A 111 4.43 -43.68 9.77
C VAL A 111 5.43 -44.56 9.03
N GLU A 112 6.08 -45.48 9.75
CA GLU A 112 6.93 -46.52 9.16
C GLU A 112 6.70 -47.89 9.85
N ASN A 113 6.96 -48.98 9.14
CA ASN A 113 6.87 -50.34 9.71
C ASN A 113 8.25 -50.80 10.24
N ARG A 114 8.38 -51.07 11.54
CA ARG A 114 9.62 -51.55 12.19
C ARG A 114 9.47 -53.01 12.62
N GLN A 115 10.42 -53.86 12.23
CA GLN A 115 10.40 -55.31 12.48
C GLN A 115 11.74 -55.79 13.03
N LEU A 116 11.71 -56.83 13.88
CA LEU A 116 12.90 -57.46 14.49
C LEU A 116 13.72 -58.25 13.46
N THR A 117 14.35 -57.56 12.51
CA THR A 117 15.14 -58.16 11.43
C THR A 117 16.33 -57.29 11.04
N GLY A 118 17.39 -57.90 10.53
CA GLY A 118 18.59 -57.18 10.13
C GLY A 118 19.20 -56.41 11.30
N PHE A 119 19.47 -55.12 11.12
CA PHE A 119 20.00 -54.28 12.20
C PHE A 119 18.96 -53.94 13.27
N ASP A 120 17.66 -54.01 12.96
CA ASP A 120 16.57 -53.81 13.92
C ASP A 120 16.27 -55.07 14.76
N GLU A 121 17.02 -56.18 14.62
CA GLU A 121 16.79 -57.42 15.39
C GLU A 121 16.79 -57.20 16.91
N GLY A 122 17.54 -56.21 17.39
CA GLY A 122 17.62 -55.83 18.80
C GLY A 122 16.60 -54.79 19.28
N LEU A 123 15.60 -54.40 18.47
CA LEU A 123 14.57 -53.44 18.90
C LEU A 123 13.72 -53.99 20.07
N PRO A 124 13.10 -53.11 20.89
CA PRO A 124 12.22 -53.53 21.99
C PRO A 124 10.93 -54.23 21.56
N GLY A 125 10.54 -54.11 20.28
CA GLY A 125 9.33 -54.69 19.71
C GLY A 125 9.20 -54.45 18.20
N ALA A 126 8.05 -54.83 17.64
CA ALA A 126 7.74 -54.70 16.22
C ALA A 126 6.31 -54.20 16.00
N GLY A 127 6.09 -53.45 14.92
CA GLY A 127 4.82 -52.82 14.59
C GLY A 127 5.00 -51.55 13.75
N LEU A 128 3.94 -50.77 13.61
CA LEU A 128 4.04 -49.42 13.05
C LEU A 128 4.57 -48.45 14.11
N ALA A 129 5.61 -47.71 13.76
CA ALA A 129 6.07 -46.54 14.49
C ALA A 129 5.38 -45.29 13.92
N ILE A 130 4.76 -44.51 14.81
CA ILE A 130 4.19 -43.21 14.48
C ILE A 130 5.06 -42.16 15.16
N TRP A 131 5.63 -41.25 14.37
CA TRP A 131 6.51 -40.19 14.84
C TRP A 131 5.77 -38.85 14.79
N HIS A 132 5.78 -38.08 15.88
CA HIS A 132 5.26 -36.70 15.92
C HIS A 132 6.44 -35.74 15.88
N ILE A 133 6.48 -34.92 14.84
CA ILE A 133 7.60 -34.05 14.51
C ILE A 133 7.20 -32.59 14.70
N ASP A 134 8.10 -31.78 15.26
CA ASP A 134 8.08 -30.32 15.14
C ASP A 134 9.45 -29.79 14.72
N ASP A 135 9.57 -29.37 13.47
CA ASP A 135 10.81 -28.89 12.90
C ASP A 135 11.26 -27.53 13.46
N ASN A 136 10.42 -26.81 14.20
CA ASN A 136 10.79 -25.58 14.91
C ASN A 136 11.62 -25.85 16.17
N LYS A 137 11.60 -27.07 16.70
CA LYS A 137 12.46 -27.47 17.82
C LYS A 137 13.87 -27.77 17.34
N SER A 138 14.86 -27.41 18.15
CA SER A 138 16.29 -27.64 17.88
C SER A 138 16.74 -29.06 18.20
N ASP A 139 16.12 -29.70 19.19
CA ASP A 139 16.58 -30.95 19.82
C ASP A 139 15.44 -31.62 20.62
N ASN A 140 15.77 -32.70 21.32
CA ASN A 140 14.86 -33.51 22.14
C ASN A 140 15.03 -33.27 23.66
N THR A 141 15.45 -32.08 24.11
CA THR A 141 15.65 -31.77 25.55
C THR A 141 14.41 -31.24 26.27
N GLN A 142 13.26 -31.27 25.62
CA GLN A 142 12.01 -30.74 26.15
C GLN A 142 10.94 -31.82 26.08
N GLU A 143 10.84 -32.64 27.11
CA GLU A 143 9.83 -33.69 27.22
C GLU A 143 8.47 -33.14 27.69
N CYS A 144 7.38 -33.71 27.18
CA CYS A 144 6.04 -33.44 27.68
C CYS A 144 5.11 -34.62 27.47
N TYR A 145 4.19 -34.81 28.41
CA TYR A 145 3.17 -35.84 28.36
C TYR A 145 1.91 -35.38 29.11
N PRO A 146 0.71 -35.84 28.73
CA PRO A 146 -0.53 -35.49 29.41
C PRO A 146 -0.49 -35.78 30.93
N PRO A 147 -1.11 -34.94 31.76
CA PRO A 147 -1.98 -33.81 31.41
C PRO A 147 -1.26 -32.46 31.29
N ALA A 148 0.05 -32.42 31.10
CA ALA A 148 0.78 -31.16 30.94
C ALA A 148 0.42 -30.47 29.61
N ASP A 149 0.54 -29.13 29.58
CA ASP A 149 0.42 -28.34 28.36
C ASP A 149 1.73 -28.47 27.56
N CYS A 150 1.66 -29.13 26.42
CA CYS A 150 2.80 -29.39 25.56
C CYS A 150 3.00 -28.33 24.46
N SER A 151 2.23 -27.24 24.46
CA SER A 151 2.28 -26.23 23.37
C SER A 151 3.65 -25.56 23.19
N SER A 152 4.43 -25.44 24.26
CA SER A 152 5.75 -24.81 24.24
C SER A 152 6.89 -25.74 24.62
N THR A 153 6.61 -26.88 25.25
CA THR A 153 7.61 -27.81 25.77
C THR A 153 7.27 -29.18 25.21
N HIS A 154 8.09 -29.64 24.26
CA HIS A 154 7.91 -30.91 23.55
C HIS A 154 9.12 -31.21 22.68
N TYR A 155 9.29 -32.47 22.32
CA TYR A 155 10.41 -32.93 21.52
C TYR A 155 10.36 -32.41 20.09
N LYS A 156 11.53 -32.32 19.45
CA LYS A 156 11.64 -32.22 18.00
C LYS A 156 11.09 -33.46 17.31
N VAL A 157 11.46 -34.64 17.81
CA VAL A 157 11.03 -35.95 17.29
C VAL A 157 10.55 -36.79 18.46
N ALA A 158 9.26 -37.09 18.52
CA ALA A 158 8.69 -37.99 19.51
C ALA A 158 8.23 -39.29 18.86
N LEU A 159 8.45 -40.42 19.55
CA LEU A 159 7.70 -41.65 19.23
C LEU A 159 6.35 -41.58 19.95
N VAL A 160 5.26 -41.65 19.19
CA VAL A 160 3.92 -41.75 19.75
C VAL A 160 3.73 -43.17 20.30
N GLN A 161 3.95 -43.34 21.60
CA GLN A 161 3.87 -44.63 22.30
C GLN A 161 2.42 -45.13 22.36
N ALA A 162 2.15 -46.21 21.62
CA ALA A 162 0.82 -46.80 21.44
C ALA A 162 0.10 -47.17 22.75
N ASP A 163 0.84 -47.46 23.83
CA ASP A 163 0.28 -47.80 25.13
C ASP A 163 -0.15 -46.60 25.99
N GLY A 164 0.23 -45.38 25.58
CA GLY A 164 -0.06 -44.15 26.32
C GLY A 164 0.58 -44.08 27.71
N ILE A 165 1.65 -44.84 27.96
CA ILE A 165 2.34 -44.86 29.26
C ILE A 165 3.45 -43.79 29.34
N TRP A 166 4.00 -43.37 28.20
CA TRP A 166 5.00 -42.29 28.11
C TRP A 166 6.28 -42.63 28.88
N HIS A 167 6.79 -43.86 28.73
CA HIS A 167 8.00 -44.30 29.43
C HIS A 167 9.24 -43.53 28.98
N LEU A 168 9.29 -43.16 27.69
CA LEU A 168 10.38 -42.40 27.11
C LEU A 168 10.48 -41.00 27.73
N GLU A 169 9.38 -40.25 27.73
CA GLU A 169 9.28 -38.90 28.28
C GLU A 169 9.43 -38.89 29.79
N LYS A 170 9.04 -39.96 30.49
CA LYS A 170 9.21 -40.09 31.95
C LYS A 170 10.60 -40.56 32.37
N GLY A 171 11.49 -40.88 31.43
CA GLY A 171 12.81 -41.42 31.75
C GLY A 171 12.78 -42.83 32.39
N ASN A 172 11.68 -43.58 32.21
CA ASN A 172 11.46 -44.84 32.93
C ASN A 172 12.14 -46.05 32.27
N ASN A 173 12.17 -46.10 30.94
CA ASN A 173 12.89 -47.08 30.14
C ASN A 173 13.14 -46.54 28.71
N ASN A 174 14.01 -47.21 27.96
CA ASN A 174 14.37 -46.82 26.59
C ASN A 174 13.36 -47.30 25.53
N GLY A 175 12.20 -47.82 25.93
CA GLY A 175 11.18 -48.37 25.05
C GLY A 175 10.91 -49.84 25.30
N ASN A 176 9.75 -50.30 24.86
CA ASN A 176 9.24 -51.65 25.10
C ASN A 176 8.22 -52.08 24.01
N ALA A 177 7.89 -53.37 23.97
CA ALA A 177 7.06 -53.94 22.90
C ALA A 177 5.64 -53.33 22.75
N THR A 178 5.11 -52.60 23.74
CA THR A 178 3.79 -51.95 23.66
C THR A 178 3.85 -50.50 23.16
N ASP A 179 5.03 -49.97 22.83
CA ASP A 179 5.16 -48.63 22.26
C ASP A 179 4.73 -48.54 20.79
N LEU A 180 4.78 -49.65 20.04
CA LEU A 180 4.41 -49.69 18.61
C LEU A 180 2.97 -50.16 18.37
N TRP A 181 2.42 -49.77 17.23
CA TRP A 181 1.03 -49.98 16.85
C TRP A 181 0.87 -51.27 16.03
N TYR A 182 -0.01 -52.18 16.46
CA TYR A 182 -0.30 -53.45 15.79
C TYR A 182 -1.57 -54.11 16.34
N LEU A 183 -2.20 -54.99 15.54
CA LEU A 183 -3.33 -55.80 15.98
C LEU A 183 -2.91 -56.74 17.13
N GLY A 184 -3.44 -56.48 18.31
CA GLY A 184 -3.03 -57.12 19.57
C GLY A 184 -2.52 -56.14 20.63
N ASN A 185 -2.25 -54.88 20.23
CA ASN A 185 -1.94 -53.75 21.09
C ASN A 185 -2.93 -52.59 20.82
N ALA A 186 -2.48 -51.46 20.26
CA ALA A 186 -3.34 -50.39 19.79
C ALA A 186 -3.45 -50.39 18.25
N VAL A 187 -4.67 -50.14 17.75
CA VAL A 187 -5.02 -50.22 16.32
C VAL A 187 -5.72 -48.96 15.78
N THR A 188 -5.79 -47.91 16.59
CA THR A 188 -6.50 -46.66 16.27
C THR A 188 -5.76 -45.48 16.87
N PHE A 189 -5.22 -44.63 16.01
CA PHE A 189 -4.63 -43.34 16.32
C PHE A 189 -5.45 -42.26 15.61
N ASP A 190 -6.18 -41.44 16.36
CA ASP A 190 -7.00 -40.32 15.89
C ASP A 190 -7.13 -39.23 16.97
N ASP A 191 -7.84 -38.14 16.70
CA ASP A 191 -7.99 -37.02 17.66
C ASP A 191 -8.74 -37.43 18.94
N ALA A 192 -9.45 -38.57 18.92
CA ALA A 192 -10.20 -39.09 20.05
C ALA A 192 -9.47 -40.23 20.80
N SER A 193 -8.34 -40.73 20.29
CA SER A 193 -7.58 -41.81 20.92
C SER A 193 -6.71 -41.32 22.09
N SER A 194 -5.98 -42.21 22.74
CA SER A 194 -4.97 -41.84 23.74
C SER A 194 -3.80 -42.81 23.63
N PRO A 195 -2.62 -42.36 23.13
CA PRO A 195 -2.33 -41.01 22.63
C PRO A 195 -3.17 -40.60 21.39
N ASN A 196 -3.35 -39.30 21.15
CA ASN A 196 -4.15 -38.76 20.04
C ASN A 196 -3.29 -38.07 18.98
N SER A 197 -3.90 -37.74 17.85
CA SER A 197 -3.29 -37.02 16.73
C SER A 197 -3.39 -35.51 16.82
N ASP A 198 -3.69 -34.94 17.99
CA ASP A 198 -3.70 -33.48 18.14
C ASP A 198 -2.30 -32.89 17.95
N LEU A 199 -2.21 -31.66 17.46
CA LEU A 199 -0.99 -30.87 17.53
C LEU A 199 -0.60 -30.61 19.00
N TYR A 200 0.66 -30.27 19.26
CA TYR A 200 1.16 -29.98 20.60
C TYR A 200 0.41 -28.83 21.31
N ASN A 201 -0.20 -27.91 20.54
CA ASN A 201 -1.06 -26.86 21.07
C ASN A 201 -2.51 -27.30 21.40
N GLY A 202 -2.82 -28.59 21.24
CA GLY A 202 -4.13 -29.19 21.46
C GLY A 202 -5.13 -29.01 20.31
N THR A 203 -4.68 -28.58 19.13
CA THR A 203 -5.55 -28.46 17.94
C THR A 203 -5.73 -29.84 17.29
N PRO A 204 -6.98 -30.33 17.13
CA PRO A 204 -7.26 -31.57 16.40
C PRO A 204 -6.80 -31.51 14.93
N THR A 205 -6.37 -32.64 14.37
CA THR A 205 -5.78 -32.69 13.01
C THR A 205 -6.59 -33.47 11.98
N ASP A 206 -7.66 -34.15 12.40
CA ASP A 206 -8.43 -35.10 11.61
C ASP A 206 -7.58 -36.22 10.97
N ILE A 207 -6.38 -36.47 11.51
CA ILE A 207 -5.50 -37.58 11.12
C ILE A 207 -6.04 -38.85 11.77
N ILE A 208 -6.09 -39.92 11.00
CA ILE A 208 -6.62 -41.21 11.42
C ILE A 208 -5.73 -42.32 10.85
N VAL A 209 -5.15 -43.13 11.73
CA VAL A 209 -4.51 -44.41 11.40
C VAL A 209 -5.29 -45.53 12.08
N THR A 210 -6.00 -46.32 11.28
CA THR A 210 -6.92 -47.37 11.77
C THR A 210 -6.71 -48.69 11.03
N ASN A 211 -7.44 -49.74 11.44
CA ASN A 211 -7.40 -51.06 10.80
C ASN A 211 -5.97 -51.64 10.68
N ILE A 212 -5.13 -51.34 11.67
CA ILE A 212 -3.74 -51.78 11.70
C ILE A 212 -3.70 -53.32 11.84
N SER A 213 -2.97 -53.99 10.95
CA SER A 213 -2.83 -55.45 10.94
C SER A 213 -1.96 -55.98 12.09
N THR A 214 -1.86 -57.30 12.21
CA THR A 214 -0.81 -57.94 13.02
C THR A 214 0.57 -57.52 12.53
N SER A 215 1.54 -57.42 13.45
CA SER A 215 2.93 -57.13 13.08
C SER A 215 3.47 -58.17 12.09
N GLY A 216 4.20 -57.70 11.09
CA GLY A 216 4.80 -58.53 10.05
C GLY A 216 5.66 -57.72 9.09
N SER A 217 6.39 -58.41 8.21
CA SER A 217 7.28 -57.76 7.23
C SER A 217 6.57 -56.76 6.31
N THR A 218 5.26 -56.96 6.11
CA THR A 218 4.34 -56.00 5.50
C THR A 218 3.14 -55.91 6.42
N MET A 219 2.80 -54.71 6.87
CA MET A 219 1.60 -54.44 7.65
C MET A 219 0.58 -53.72 6.78
N THR A 220 -0.71 -53.85 7.11
CA THR A 220 -1.76 -53.02 6.50
C THR A 220 -2.31 -52.02 7.51
N ALA A 221 -2.65 -50.82 7.06
CA ALA A 221 -3.42 -49.84 7.83
C ALA A 221 -4.27 -48.97 6.90
N THR A 222 -5.40 -48.48 7.41
CA THR A 222 -6.11 -47.37 6.78
C THR A 222 -5.50 -46.06 7.25
N LEU A 223 -4.89 -45.32 6.32
CA LEU A 223 -4.29 -44.01 6.57
C LEU A 223 -5.22 -42.95 6.01
N SER A 224 -5.73 -42.05 6.83
CA SER A 224 -6.52 -40.94 6.32
C SER A 224 -6.29 -39.64 7.06
N VAL A 225 -6.35 -38.55 6.32
CA VAL A 225 -6.62 -37.22 6.85
C VAL A 225 -7.91 -36.74 6.21
N GLN A 226 -8.80 -36.11 6.97
CA GLN A 226 -9.95 -35.44 6.35
C GLN A 226 -9.40 -34.37 5.42
N ALA A 227 -9.40 -34.64 4.12
CA ALA A 227 -8.80 -33.74 3.15
C ALA A 227 -9.46 -32.36 3.28
N VAL A 228 -8.66 -31.34 3.61
CA VAL A 228 -9.03 -29.96 3.31
C VAL A 228 -9.06 -29.92 1.78
N VAL A 229 -10.24 -30.11 1.20
CA VAL A 229 -10.46 -29.81 -0.22
C VAL A 229 -10.27 -28.30 -0.30
N PRO A 230 -9.19 -27.78 -0.92
CA PRO A 230 -8.94 -26.35 -0.91
C PRO A 230 -10.17 -25.65 -1.49
N GLY A 231 -10.66 -24.61 -0.81
CA GLY A 231 -11.74 -23.79 -1.34
C GLY A 231 -11.27 -22.97 -2.54
N PRO A 232 -12.19 -22.53 -3.42
CA PRO A 232 -11.84 -21.49 -4.38
C PRO A 232 -11.44 -20.21 -3.63
N PRO A 233 -10.55 -19.36 -4.20
CA PRO A 233 -10.15 -18.10 -3.58
C PRO A 233 -11.34 -17.23 -3.22
N VAL A 234 -11.28 -16.51 -2.10
CA VAL A 234 -12.35 -15.59 -1.69
C VAL A 234 -12.06 -14.19 -2.27
N PRO A 235 -12.94 -13.65 -3.13
CA PRO A 235 -12.77 -12.32 -3.70
C PRO A 235 -13.13 -11.21 -2.70
N GLY A 236 -12.36 -10.12 -2.73
CA GLY A 236 -12.73 -8.83 -2.19
C GLY A 236 -13.59 -8.00 -3.16
N ASN A 237 -13.62 -6.70 -2.93
CA ASN A 237 -14.42 -5.79 -3.76
C ASN A 237 -13.76 -5.52 -5.11
N VAL A 238 -14.51 -5.71 -6.18
CA VAL A 238 -14.14 -5.26 -7.53
C VAL A 238 -14.21 -3.74 -7.59
N THR A 239 -13.04 -3.11 -7.73
CA THR A 239 -12.88 -1.67 -7.55
C THR A 239 -12.25 -1.08 -8.81
N PRO A 240 -13.02 -0.32 -9.62
CA PRO A 240 -12.43 0.54 -10.64
C PRO A 240 -11.57 1.63 -9.97
N SER A 241 -10.69 2.33 -10.68
CA SER A 241 -9.90 3.46 -10.17
C SER A 241 -9.51 4.45 -11.29
N ASN A 242 -8.59 5.38 -11.03
CA ASN A 242 -8.09 6.44 -11.94
C ASN A 242 -8.95 7.68 -12.22
N THR A 243 -10.23 7.69 -11.83
CA THR A 243 -11.10 8.85 -11.56
C THR A 243 -12.53 8.34 -11.55
N GLN A 244 -13.27 8.54 -10.46
CA GLN A 244 -14.60 7.96 -10.30
C GLN A 244 -15.52 8.89 -9.54
N PHE A 245 -16.76 8.92 -10.01
CA PHE A 245 -17.84 9.57 -9.30
C PHE A 245 -19.11 8.75 -9.39
N ASN A 246 -19.59 8.27 -8.24
CA ASN A 246 -20.75 7.38 -8.15
C ASN A 246 -20.61 6.14 -9.06
N ASN A 247 -21.39 6.09 -10.14
CA ASN A 247 -21.38 5.01 -11.12
C ASN A 247 -20.66 5.40 -12.43
N PHE A 248 -20.03 6.57 -12.50
CA PHE A 248 -19.28 7.03 -13.65
C PHE A 248 -17.77 6.81 -13.50
N VAL A 249 -17.11 6.55 -14.61
CA VAL A 249 -15.66 6.43 -14.78
C VAL A 249 -15.22 7.24 -16.00
N ASP A 250 -14.01 7.80 -15.95
CA ASP A 250 -13.35 8.32 -17.16
C ASP A 250 -12.80 7.15 -18.01
N THR A 251 -12.25 7.46 -19.18
CA THR A 251 -11.53 6.53 -20.05
C THR A 251 -10.17 7.13 -20.46
N PRO A 252 -9.04 6.45 -20.16
CA PRO A 252 -8.94 5.11 -19.61
C PRO A 252 -9.02 5.05 -18.07
N PHE A 253 -9.43 3.89 -17.53
CA PHE A 253 -9.46 3.62 -16.09
C PHE A 253 -8.87 2.25 -15.74
N ASP A 254 -8.59 2.01 -14.45
CA ASP A 254 -8.00 0.75 -13.98
C ASP A 254 -9.01 -0.05 -13.13
N LEU A 255 -8.75 -1.35 -12.92
CA LEU A 255 -9.60 -2.26 -12.16
C LEU A 255 -8.75 -3.13 -11.24
N THR A 256 -9.13 -3.25 -9.96
CA THR A 256 -8.42 -4.06 -8.98
C THR A 256 -9.37 -4.87 -8.09
N THR A 257 -8.88 -6.00 -7.58
CA THR A 257 -9.54 -6.84 -6.56
C THR A 257 -8.49 -7.64 -5.82
N ASP A 258 -8.60 -7.72 -4.49
CA ASP A 258 -7.80 -8.64 -3.68
C ASP A 258 -8.50 -9.98 -3.54
N PHE A 259 -7.74 -11.07 -3.52
CA PHE A 259 -8.22 -12.43 -3.28
C PHE A 259 -7.47 -13.03 -2.09
N THR A 260 -8.22 -13.69 -1.21
CA THR A 260 -7.68 -14.42 -0.06
C THR A 260 -7.82 -15.92 -0.28
N ASP A 261 -6.73 -16.66 -0.13
CA ASP A 261 -6.70 -18.12 -0.18
C ASP A 261 -5.69 -18.63 0.87
N ASN A 262 -6.21 -19.31 1.90
CA ASN A 262 -5.41 -19.83 3.00
C ASN A 262 -4.97 -21.28 2.75
N ASP A 263 -5.60 -21.94 1.77
CA ASP A 263 -5.47 -23.38 1.56
C ASP A 263 -4.56 -23.69 0.36
N SER A 264 -4.42 -22.74 -0.57
CA SER A 264 -3.63 -22.92 -1.80
C SER A 264 -3.09 -21.62 -2.41
N ALA A 265 -2.14 -21.74 -3.34
CA ALA A 265 -1.58 -20.60 -4.06
C ALA A 265 -2.44 -20.24 -5.30
N ILE A 266 -2.72 -18.95 -5.48
CA ILE A 266 -3.37 -18.45 -6.70
C ILE A 266 -2.40 -18.50 -7.88
N THR A 267 -2.85 -19.09 -8.98
CA THR A 267 -2.04 -19.37 -10.18
C THR A 267 -2.27 -18.37 -11.31
N SER A 268 -3.48 -17.84 -11.41
CA SER A 268 -3.85 -16.84 -12.41
C SER A 268 -5.01 -15.99 -11.92
N CYS A 269 -5.15 -14.83 -12.54
CA CYS A 269 -6.36 -14.04 -12.39
C CYS A 269 -6.76 -13.41 -13.74
N GLU A 270 -8.04 -13.13 -13.87
CA GLU A 270 -8.66 -12.61 -15.07
C GLU A 270 -9.62 -11.48 -14.71
N TYR A 271 -9.85 -10.59 -15.66
CA TYR A 271 -10.87 -9.56 -15.59
C TYR A 271 -11.84 -9.71 -16.76
N CYS A 272 -13.07 -9.28 -16.53
CA CYS A 272 -14.12 -9.17 -17.53
C CYS A 272 -14.45 -7.70 -17.77
N ARG A 273 -14.61 -7.35 -19.06
CA ARG A 273 -15.22 -6.10 -19.52
C ARG A 273 -16.33 -6.46 -20.51
N SER A 274 -17.58 -6.36 -20.07
CA SER A 274 -18.76 -6.66 -20.90
C SER A 274 -19.66 -5.43 -21.10
N THR A 275 -20.37 -5.40 -22.22
CA THR A 275 -21.40 -4.41 -22.56
C THR A 275 -22.81 -5.01 -22.62
N ASP A 276 -22.95 -6.33 -22.47
CA ASP A 276 -24.24 -7.02 -22.53
C ASP A 276 -24.93 -7.19 -21.16
N GLY A 277 -24.24 -6.78 -20.10
CA GLY A 277 -24.72 -6.83 -18.72
C GLY A 277 -24.23 -8.03 -17.92
N THR A 278 -23.51 -8.97 -18.55
CA THR A 278 -23.03 -10.20 -17.91
C THR A 278 -21.56 -10.48 -18.20
N CYS A 279 -20.89 -11.15 -17.27
CA CYS A 279 -19.51 -11.60 -17.44
C CYS A 279 -19.48 -13.12 -17.60
N ASP A 280 -19.74 -13.62 -18.80
CA ASP A 280 -19.82 -15.06 -19.06
C ASP A 280 -18.65 -15.57 -19.93
N SER A 281 -18.25 -14.81 -20.95
CA SER A 281 -17.30 -15.24 -21.97
C SER A 281 -16.14 -14.25 -22.20
N GLU A 282 -16.22 -13.04 -21.65
CA GLU A 282 -15.31 -11.90 -21.86
C GLU A 282 -14.11 -11.89 -20.91
N TRP A 283 -13.71 -13.05 -20.38
CA TRP A 283 -12.61 -13.15 -19.43
C TRP A 283 -11.26 -13.05 -20.12
N THR A 284 -10.43 -12.14 -19.63
CA THR A 284 -9.07 -11.88 -20.15
C THR A 284 -8.07 -11.89 -19.01
N LEU A 285 -6.85 -12.37 -19.26
CA LEU A 285 -5.80 -12.40 -18.25
C LEU A 285 -5.49 -10.98 -17.74
N ALA A 286 -5.36 -10.87 -16.42
CA ALA A 286 -4.96 -9.67 -15.69
C ALA A 286 -3.61 -9.89 -14.98
N ASN A 287 -3.09 -8.84 -14.36
CA ASN A 287 -1.83 -8.91 -13.63
C ASN A 287 -2.07 -9.41 -12.20
N LEU A 288 -1.43 -10.51 -11.85
CA LEU A 288 -1.44 -11.07 -10.50
C LEU A 288 -0.17 -10.67 -9.75
N SER A 289 -0.32 -10.24 -8.50
CA SER A 289 0.80 -9.93 -7.59
C SER A 289 0.46 -10.33 -6.15
N GLY A 290 1.46 -10.39 -5.27
CA GLY A 290 1.29 -10.81 -3.87
C GLY A 290 1.70 -12.26 -3.60
N SER A 291 1.37 -12.74 -2.41
CA SER A 291 1.71 -14.07 -1.90
C SER A 291 0.72 -14.51 -0.83
N SER A 292 0.67 -15.81 -0.53
CA SER A 292 -0.24 -16.33 0.49
C SER A 292 -0.15 -15.55 1.81
N PRO A 293 -1.28 -15.19 2.43
CA PRO A 293 -2.65 -15.57 2.06
C PRO A 293 -3.39 -14.61 1.12
N THR A 294 -2.76 -13.51 0.65
CA THR A 294 -3.44 -12.43 -0.08
C THR A 294 -2.73 -12.07 -1.39
N TRP A 295 -3.49 -12.07 -2.48
CA TRP A 295 -3.01 -11.65 -3.80
C TRP A 295 -3.88 -10.54 -4.35
N THR A 296 -3.26 -9.65 -5.14
CA THR A 296 -3.95 -8.57 -5.83
C THR A 296 -4.00 -8.89 -7.31
N CYS A 297 -5.21 -8.93 -7.87
CA CYS A 297 -5.45 -8.94 -9.29
C CYS A 297 -5.68 -7.50 -9.78
N SER A 298 -5.00 -7.09 -10.85
CA SER A 298 -5.07 -5.73 -11.38
C SER A 298 -5.03 -5.68 -12.89
N GLN A 299 -5.84 -4.80 -13.47
CA GLN A 299 -5.82 -4.47 -14.89
C GLN A 299 -5.76 -2.97 -15.07
N THR A 300 -4.92 -2.50 -15.99
CA THR A 300 -4.79 -1.08 -16.30
C THR A 300 -5.26 -0.74 -17.72
N GLY A 301 -5.66 0.50 -17.94
CA GLY A 301 -5.94 1.04 -19.27
C GLY A 301 -7.23 0.51 -19.92
N ILE A 302 -8.27 0.24 -19.13
CA ILE A 302 -9.58 -0.15 -19.64
C ILE A 302 -10.21 1.06 -20.32
N THR A 303 -10.73 0.87 -21.53
CA THR A 303 -11.34 1.93 -22.34
C THR A 303 -12.81 1.67 -22.62
N GLY A 304 -13.55 2.74 -22.92
CA GLY A 304 -14.92 2.66 -23.41
C GLY A 304 -15.35 3.93 -24.15
N ASN A 305 -16.51 3.86 -24.78
CA ASN A 305 -17.13 4.99 -25.47
C ASN A 305 -17.99 5.80 -24.51
N ASN A 306 -18.19 7.10 -24.81
CA ASN A 306 -19.07 7.93 -24.02
C ASN A 306 -20.48 7.32 -23.86
N ALA A 307 -21.02 7.35 -22.65
CA ALA A 307 -22.28 6.75 -22.22
C ALA A 307 -22.38 5.22 -22.36
N GLU A 308 -21.28 4.53 -22.65
CA GLU A 308 -21.22 3.06 -22.66
C GLU A 308 -21.36 2.54 -21.22
N VAL A 309 -22.27 1.59 -21.01
CA VAL A 309 -22.43 0.91 -19.72
C VAL A 309 -21.60 -0.37 -19.75
N LEU A 310 -20.61 -0.46 -18.86
CA LEU A 310 -19.72 -1.58 -18.70
C LEU A 310 -20.07 -2.38 -17.45
N THR A 311 -20.19 -3.69 -17.62
CA THR A 311 -20.17 -4.66 -16.51
C THR A 311 -18.75 -5.18 -16.37
N LEU A 312 -18.19 -5.00 -15.17
CA LEU A 312 -16.81 -5.31 -14.83
C LEU A 312 -16.79 -6.36 -13.72
N ASN A 313 -15.94 -7.37 -13.86
CA ASN A 313 -15.72 -8.35 -12.80
C ASN A 313 -14.26 -8.84 -12.80
N MET A 314 -13.83 -9.45 -11.70
CA MET A 314 -12.54 -10.12 -11.60
C MET A 314 -12.71 -11.51 -10.99
N ARG A 315 -11.89 -12.46 -11.43
CA ARG A 315 -11.85 -13.82 -10.88
C ARG A 315 -10.41 -14.32 -10.77
N ALA A 316 -10.16 -15.23 -9.84
CA ALA A 316 -8.86 -15.83 -9.61
C ALA A 316 -8.97 -17.35 -9.47
N THR A 317 -7.95 -18.07 -9.95
CA THR A 317 -7.93 -19.54 -9.95
C THR A 317 -6.78 -20.08 -9.11
N SER A 318 -7.10 -20.99 -8.20
CA SER A 318 -6.15 -21.78 -7.41
C SER A 318 -6.43 -23.27 -7.58
N ALA A 319 -5.73 -24.12 -6.81
CA ALA A 319 -5.97 -25.56 -6.81
C ALA A 319 -7.39 -25.91 -6.29
N GLY A 320 -8.00 -25.03 -5.49
CA GLY A 320 -9.36 -25.19 -4.97
C GLY A 320 -10.48 -24.77 -5.93
N GLY A 321 -10.13 -24.23 -7.10
CA GLY A 321 -11.08 -23.79 -8.12
C GLY A 321 -10.98 -22.29 -8.40
N THR A 322 -12.06 -21.74 -8.96
CA THR A 322 -12.12 -20.33 -9.36
C THR A 322 -13.05 -19.55 -8.44
N GLY A 323 -12.49 -18.54 -7.78
CA GLY A 323 -13.22 -17.55 -7.01
C GLY A 323 -13.58 -16.37 -7.89
N GLU A 324 -14.86 -16.01 -7.95
CA GLU A 324 -15.36 -14.91 -8.78
C GLU A 324 -15.95 -13.81 -7.92
N GLY A 325 -15.50 -12.57 -8.14
CA GLY A 325 -16.01 -11.39 -7.46
C GLY A 325 -17.46 -11.05 -7.81
N SER A 326 -18.00 -10.05 -7.12
CA SER A 326 -19.28 -9.47 -7.49
C SER A 326 -19.09 -8.44 -8.59
N ALA A 327 -19.76 -8.64 -9.73
CA ALA A 327 -19.70 -7.72 -10.84
C ALA A 327 -20.19 -6.32 -10.44
N VAL A 328 -19.51 -5.30 -10.94
CA VAL A 328 -19.86 -3.88 -10.79
C VAL A 328 -20.22 -3.29 -12.14
N THR A 329 -21.16 -2.33 -12.16
CA THR A 329 -21.56 -1.65 -13.38
C THR A 329 -21.08 -0.20 -13.36
N ARG A 330 -20.44 0.26 -14.43
CA ARG A 330 -19.98 1.64 -14.59
C ARG A 330 -20.44 2.21 -15.93
N THR A 331 -20.81 3.49 -15.94
CA THR A 331 -21.09 4.23 -17.17
C THR A 331 -19.85 5.05 -17.50
N VAL A 332 -19.32 4.89 -18.70
CA VAL A 332 -18.17 5.67 -19.16
C VAL A 332 -18.63 7.08 -19.49
N ASP A 333 -17.98 8.07 -18.91
CA ASP A 333 -18.13 9.47 -19.27
C ASP A 333 -16.81 9.97 -19.84
N SER A 334 -16.77 10.06 -21.17
CA SER A 334 -15.61 10.55 -21.92
C SER A 334 -15.91 11.89 -22.60
N ALA A 335 -17.07 12.48 -22.30
CA ALA A 335 -17.47 13.76 -22.87
C ALA A 335 -16.87 14.87 -22.02
N ILE A 336 -16.13 15.78 -22.66
CA ILE A 336 -15.71 17.00 -21.97
C ILE A 336 -16.94 17.86 -21.64
N PRO A 337 -16.90 18.64 -20.53
CA PRO A 337 -17.98 19.57 -20.21
C PRO A 337 -18.24 20.58 -21.34
N THR A 338 -19.48 21.06 -21.40
CA THR A 338 -19.87 22.16 -22.30
C THR A 338 -19.53 23.50 -21.67
N ASP A 339 -18.83 24.33 -22.44
CA ASP A 339 -18.47 25.69 -22.03
C ASP A 339 -19.69 26.59 -21.85
N GLY A 340 -19.65 27.40 -20.80
CA GLY A 340 -20.58 28.50 -20.57
C GLY A 340 -20.06 29.82 -21.11
N THR A 341 -20.41 30.89 -20.40
CA THR A 341 -19.94 32.25 -20.65
C THR A 341 -19.15 32.76 -19.46
N ILE A 342 -18.11 33.53 -19.74
CA ILE A 342 -17.36 34.32 -18.75
C ILE A 342 -17.38 35.78 -19.17
N THR A 343 -17.58 36.67 -18.19
CA THR A 343 -17.50 38.12 -18.36
C THR A 343 -16.42 38.68 -17.45
N ALA A 344 -15.68 39.67 -17.94
CA ALA A 344 -14.64 40.37 -17.21
C ALA A 344 -14.97 41.86 -17.13
N THR A 345 -15.25 42.34 -15.92
CA THR A 345 -15.57 43.75 -15.65
C THR A 345 -14.32 44.44 -15.07
N PRO A 346 -13.74 45.44 -15.74
CA PRO A 346 -12.57 46.12 -15.22
C PRO A 346 -12.93 46.98 -14.01
N GLY A 347 -12.00 47.08 -13.06
CA GLY A 347 -12.00 48.09 -12.00
C GLY A 347 -10.58 48.59 -11.77
N THR A 348 -10.36 49.43 -10.76
CA THR A 348 -9.01 49.89 -10.44
C THR A 348 -8.19 48.80 -9.76
N TYR A 349 -7.02 48.48 -10.32
CA TYR A 349 -6.10 47.42 -9.88
C TYR A 349 -6.75 46.03 -9.81
N GLN A 350 -7.90 45.84 -10.46
CA GLN A 350 -8.67 44.61 -10.38
C GLN A 350 -9.50 44.32 -11.64
N VAL A 351 -9.89 43.06 -11.78
CA VAL A 351 -10.92 42.60 -12.72
C VAL A 351 -11.91 41.71 -11.95
N ASP A 352 -13.19 42.04 -12.01
CA ASP A 352 -14.25 41.17 -11.50
C ASP A 352 -14.70 40.21 -12.60
N LEU A 353 -14.52 38.91 -12.37
CA LEU A 353 -14.92 37.84 -13.27
C LEU A 353 -16.22 37.24 -12.79
N GLN A 354 -17.17 37.03 -13.70
CA GLN A 354 -18.43 36.33 -13.45
C GLN A 354 -18.66 35.33 -14.57
N TRP A 355 -19.23 34.17 -14.26
CA TRP A 355 -19.51 33.14 -15.25
C TRP A 355 -20.82 32.39 -14.98
N SER A 356 -21.38 31.81 -16.03
CA SER A 356 -22.60 31.02 -15.96
C SER A 356 -22.75 30.12 -17.19
N GLY A 357 -23.62 29.11 -17.10
CA GLY A 357 -24.01 28.28 -18.24
C GLY A 357 -23.07 27.12 -18.58
N PHE A 358 -22.08 26.84 -17.74
CA PHE A 358 -21.29 25.60 -17.84
C PHE A 358 -22.14 24.41 -17.41
N SER A 359 -22.01 23.29 -18.12
CA SER A 359 -22.78 22.08 -17.83
C SER A 359 -22.07 20.85 -18.36
N ASP A 360 -22.39 19.71 -17.76
CA ASP A 360 -22.03 18.40 -18.31
C ASP A 360 -23.28 17.49 -18.26
N THR A 361 -23.41 16.61 -19.27
CA THR A 361 -24.55 15.70 -19.43
C THR A 361 -24.29 14.29 -18.91
N GLY A 362 -23.04 13.94 -18.62
CA GLY A 362 -22.61 12.65 -18.08
C GLY A 362 -22.57 12.67 -16.55
N SER A 363 -21.36 12.72 -16.01
CA SER A 363 -21.08 12.72 -14.57
C SER A 363 -21.45 14.02 -13.88
N GLY A 364 -21.70 15.09 -14.64
CA GLY A 364 -21.95 16.44 -14.13
C GLY A 364 -20.65 17.16 -13.78
N LEU A 365 -20.72 18.46 -13.50
CA LEU A 365 -19.53 19.21 -13.06
C LEU A 365 -19.03 18.71 -11.69
N ASP A 366 -17.72 18.75 -11.47
CA ASP A 366 -17.12 18.37 -10.19
C ASP A 366 -17.72 19.21 -9.04
N THR A 367 -18.07 18.57 -7.93
CA THR A 367 -18.72 19.27 -6.81
C THR A 367 -17.76 20.03 -5.89
N THR A 368 -16.47 19.75 -5.99
CA THR A 368 -15.40 20.29 -5.14
C THR A 368 -14.52 21.26 -5.91
N ASP A 369 -14.24 20.99 -7.19
CA ASP A 369 -13.38 21.82 -8.05
C ASP A 369 -13.85 21.82 -9.53
N PRO A 370 -15.04 22.39 -9.84
CA PRO A 370 -15.65 22.38 -11.17
C PRO A 370 -14.96 23.31 -12.17
N TYR A 371 -14.01 24.14 -11.76
CA TYR A 371 -13.48 25.20 -12.61
C TYR A 371 -11.98 25.41 -12.46
N LYS A 372 -11.28 25.36 -13.59
CA LYS A 372 -9.89 25.79 -13.70
C LYS A 372 -9.82 27.16 -14.37
N LEU A 373 -9.37 28.17 -13.63
CA LEU A 373 -9.19 29.54 -14.13
C LEU A 373 -7.71 29.86 -14.34
N THR A 374 -7.33 30.21 -15.57
CA THR A 374 -5.97 30.67 -15.89
C THR A 374 -5.99 32.04 -16.56
N TYR A 375 -4.90 32.79 -16.40
CA TYR A 375 -4.72 34.09 -17.04
C TYR A 375 -3.35 34.29 -17.68
N SER A 376 -3.27 35.27 -18.59
CA SER A 376 -2.05 35.72 -19.26
C SER A 376 -2.18 37.20 -19.67
N THR A 377 -1.04 37.88 -19.88
CA THR A 377 -0.96 39.27 -20.36
C THR A 377 -0.58 39.38 -21.84
N THR A 378 -0.27 38.26 -22.50
CA THR A 378 0.20 38.24 -23.90
C THR A 378 -0.83 37.70 -24.89
N GLY A 379 -1.94 37.15 -24.39
CA GLY A 379 -3.02 36.56 -25.18
C GLY A 379 -3.80 35.52 -24.37
N PHE A 380 -4.85 34.94 -24.93
CA PHE A 380 -5.64 33.92 -24.24
C PHE A 380 -4.80 32.66 -23.95
N PRO A 381 -4.93 32.07 -22.74
CA PRO A 381 -4.42 30.73 -22.46
C PRO A 381 -4.92 29.68 -23.48
N VAL A 382 -4.21 28.56 -23.61
CA VAL A 382 -4.55 27.44 -24.52
C VAL A 382 -5.83 26.74 -24.10
N PHE A 383 -6.48 26.09 -25.07
CA PHE A 383 -7.59 25.18 -24.81
C PHE A 383 -7.14 24.14 -23.80
N ASP A 384 -7.98 23.80 -22.80
CA ASP A 384 -7.72 22.92 -21.63
C ASP A 384 -7.13 23.56 -20.35
N CYS A 385 -6.82 24.86 -20.37
CA CYS A 385 -6.29 25.56 -19.19
C CYS A 385 -4.99 24.93 -18.64
N SER A 386 -4.18 24.26 -19.46
CA SER A 386 -2.87 23.70 -19.09
C SER A 386 -1.74 24.72 -19.05
N ASN A 387 -1.95 25.92 -19.61
CA ASN A 387 -0.97 27.00 -19.59
C ASN A 387 -1.53 28.30 -18.98
N GLY A 388 -0.65 29.28 -18.81
CA GLY A 388 -0.95 30.52 -18.11
C GLY A 388 -0.65 30.42 -16.61
N ILE A 389 -1.05 31.44 -15.87
CA ILE A 389 -0.95 31.45 -14.41
C ILE A 389 -2.32 31.05 -13.86
N GLU A 390 -2.34 29.97 -13.08
CA GLU A 390 -3.56 29.43 -12.47
C GLU A 390 -3.97 30.22 -11.23
N ILE A 391 -5.28 30.40 -11.08
CA ILE A 391 -5.91 31.05 -9.92
C ILE A 391 -6.55 29.96 -9.06
N PRO A 392 -5.98 29.61 -7.89
CA PRO A 392 -6.34 28.40 -7.14
C PRO A 392 -7.61 28.53 -6.28
N GLU A 393 -8.21 29.71 -6.16
CA GLU A 393 -9.35 29.96 -5.26
C GLU A 393 -10.72 29.79 -5.93
N VAL A 394 -10.79 29.17 -7.12
CA VAL A 394 -11.99 29.14 -7.98
C VAL A 394 -12.74 27.81 -7.89
N THR A 395 -12.99 27.32 -6.67
CA THR A 395 -13.39 25.92 -6.47
C THR A 395 -14.89 25.65 -6.46
N THR A 396 -15.78 26.63 -6.27
CA THR A 396 -17.25 26.38 -6.33
C THR A 396 -18.08 27.62 -6.71
N GLY A 397 -17.45 28.79 -6.82
CA GLY A 397 -18.11 30.05 -7.10
C GLY A 397 -18.54 30.20 -8.57
N THR A 398 -19.36 31.21 -8.83
CA THR A 398 -19.70 31.69 -10.19
C THR A 398 -19.03 33.01 -10.53
N GLY A 399 -17.99 33.38 -9.77
CA GLY A 399 -17.25 34.62 -9.95
C GLY A 399 -15.97 34.64 -9.12
N TYR A 400 -15.03 35.51 -9.52
CA TYR A 400 -13.75 35.72 -8.84
C TYR A 400 -13.26 37.15 -9.04
N GLN A 401 -12.78 37.78 -7.98
CA GLN A 401 -12.20 39.12 -8.05
C GLN A 401 -10.68 39.04 -8.11
N HIS A 402 -10.11 39.27 -9.29
CA HIS A 402 -8.67 39.25 -9.50
C HIS A 402 -8.08 40.63 -9.17
N THR A 403 -7.42 40.76 -8.02
CA THR A 403 -6.85 42.02 -7.52
C THR A 403 -5.32 42.09 -7.69
N GLY A 404 -4.72 43.25 -7.40
CA GLY A 404 -3.26 43.45 -7.49
C GLY A 404 -2.74 43.56 -8.93
N LEU A 405 -3.63 43.88 -9.87
CA LEU A 405 -3.31 43.98 -11.30
C LEU A 405 -2.71 45.34 -11.65
N THR A 406 -2.02 45.44 -12.78
CA THR A 406 -1.52 46.72 -13.29
C THR A 406 -2.57 47.40 -14.17
N ASN A 407 -2.93 48.65 -13.86
CA ASN A 407 -3.87 49.43 -14.67
C ASN A 407 -3.31 49.68 -16.09
N GLY A 408 -4.20 49.72 -17.08
CA GLY A 408 -3.81 49.88 -18.49
C GLY A 408 -3.20 48.63 -19.15
N LEU A 409 -2.86 47.58 -18.38
CA LEU A 409 -2.41 46.29 -18.92
C LEU A 409 -3.61 45.35 -19.15
N THR A 410 -3.77 44.81 -20.36
CA THR A 410 -4.84 43.86 -20.65
C THR A 410 -4.50 42.47 -20.11
N TYR A 411 -5.46 41.89 -19.38
CA TYR A 411 -5.41 40.52 -18.90
C TYR A 411 -6.42 39.66 -19.68
N TYR A 412 -5.96 38.50 -20.15
CA TYR A 412 -6.72 37.51 -20.89
C TYR A 412 -6.95 36.30 -19.99
N TYR A 413 -8.21 35.90 -19.84
CA TYR A 413 -8.64 34.81 -18.96
C TYR A 413 -9.18 33.65 -19.79
N ARG A 414 -8.93 32.42 -19.33
CA ARG A 414 -9.66 31.22 -19.77
C ARG A 414 -10.18 30.47 -18.55
N LEU A 415 -11.45 30.11 -18.60
CA LEU A 415 -12.12 29.31 -17.57
C LEU A 415 -12.58 28.00 -18.19
N CYS A 416 -11.99 26.89 -17.76
CA CYS A 416 -12.36 25.55 -18.17
C CYS A 416 -13.21 24.89 -17.08
N ALA A 417 -14.29 24.23 -17.47
CA ALA A 417 -15.04 23.39 -16.55
C ALA A 417 -14.40 22.01 -16.42
N VAL A 418 -14.53 21.41 -15.25
CA VAL A 418 -14.08 20.06 -14.93
C VAL A 418 -15.31 19.24 -14.55
N ASP A 419 -15.52 18.09 -15.19
CA ASP A 419 -16.58 17.15 -14.76
C ASP A 419 -16.13 16.32 -13.55
N ALA A 420 -17.06 15.56 -12.97
CA ALA A 420 -16.81 14.78 -11.77
C ALA A 420 -15.91 13.55 -12.01
N VAL A 421 -15.58 13.21 -13.26
CA VAL A 421 -14.58 12.18 -13.59
C VAL A 421 -13.26 12.76 -14.12
N GLY A 422 -13.10 14.09 -14.11
CA GLY A 422 -11.86 14.79 -14.40
C GLY A 422 -11.68 15.26 -15.86
N ASN A 423 -12.68 15.12 -16.73
CA ASN A 423 -12.60 15.68 -18.08
C ASN A 423 -12.65 17.21 -18.03
N ILE A 424 -11.80 17.85 -18.84
CA ILE A 424 -11.65 19.31 -18.88
C ILE A 424 -12.21 19.88 -20.19
N SER A 425 -13.04 20.91 -20.11
CA SER A 425 -13.61 21.59 -21.27
C SER A 425 -12.57 22.40 -22.05
N PHE A 426 -12.91 22.85 -23.26
CA PHE A 426 -12.02 23.71 -24.03
C PHE A 426 -11.80 25.07 -23.35
N GLY A 427 -12.80 25.58 -22.66
CA GLY A 427 -12.76 26.76 -21.81
C GLY A 427 -13.27 28.03 -22.50
N ALA A 428 -14.08 28.80 -21.77
CA ALA A 428 -14.58 30.10 -22.19
C ALA A 428 -13.54 31.20 -21.91
N THR A 429 -13.53 32.25 -22.73
CA THR A 429 -12.52 33.31 -22.65
C THR A 429 -13.13 34.70 -22.43
N ALA A 430 -12.49 35.51 -21.60
CA ALA A 430 -12.79 36.94 -21.46
C ALA A 430 -11.49 37.72 -21.23
N SER A 431 -11.51 39.02 -21.53
CA SER A 431 -10.37 39.90 -21.25
C SER A 431 -10.85 41.23 -20.72
N ALA A 432 -10.05 41.84 -19.86
CA ALA A 432 -10.30 43.20 -19.36
C ALA A 432 -8.98 43.93 -19.13
N THR A 433 -9.05 45.25 -19.22
CA THR A 433 -7.94 46.17 -18.92
C THR A 433 -8.34 46.97 -17.68
N PRO A 434 -7.69 46.77 -16.51
CA PRO A 434 -8.04 47.51 -15.31
C PRO A 434 -7.95 49.02 -15.52
N GLU A 435 -8.91 49.75 -14.94
CA GLU A 435 -9.11 51.17 -15.21
C GLU A 435 -8.02 52.02 -14.58
N LEU A 436 -7.52 53.00 -15.33
CA LEU A 436 -6.70 54.07 -14.79
C LEU A 436 -7.59 55.00 -13.97
N ILE A 437 -7.20 55.30 -12.73
CA ILE A 437 -7.73 56.47 -12.05
C ILE A 437 -6.87 57.65 -12.51
N GLU A 438 -7.49 58.65 -13.12
CA GLU A 438 -6.84 59.89 -13.48
C GLU A 438 -7.48 61.06 -12.74
N TYR A 439 -6.65 62.04 -12.37
CA TYR A 439 -7.07 63.28 -11.75
C TYR A 439 -6.59 64.48 -12.56
N GLN A 440 -7.41 65.52 -12.60
CA GLN A 440 -7.10 66.75 -13.31
C GLN A 440 -6.27 67.69 -12.42
N LEU A 441 -5.15 68.19 -12.95
CA LEU A 441 -4.39 69.29 -12.38
C LEU A 441 -4.60 70.56 -13.20
N THR A 442 -5.03 71.63 -12.54
CA THR A 442 -5.13 72.97 -13.14
C THR A 442 -4.20 73.93 -12.40
N THR A 443 -3.36 74.67 -13.13
CA THR A 443 -2.43 75.65 -12.56
C THR A 443 -2.84 77.09 -12.87
N LEU A 444 -2.70 77.98 -11.90
CA LEU A 444 -3.04 79.40 -11.99
C LEU A 444 -1.88 80.28 -11.52
N VAL A 445 -1.68 81.42 -12.17
CA VAL A 445 -0.75 82.47 -11.72
C VAL A 445 -1.55 83.65 -11.19
N SER A 446 -1.20 84.14 -10.00
CA SER A 446 -1.88 85.28 -9.37
C SER A 446 -0.89 86.36 -8.91
N PRO A 447 -1.05 87.63 -9.32
CA PRO A 447 -1.97 88.14 -10.35
C PRO A 447 -1.65 87.60 -11.76
N ALA A 448 -2.62 87.55 -12.68
CA ALA A 448 -2.36 87.07 -14.03
C ALA A 448 -1.23 87.88 -14.73
N GLY A 449 -0.24 87.18 -15.28
CA GLY A 449 0.93 87.78 -15.94
C GLY A 449 2.09 88.19 -15.03
N SER A 450 2.02 87.93 -13.72
CA SER A 450 3.10 88.22 -12.76
C SER A 450 4.24 87.20 -12.75
N GLY A 451 4.08 86.06 -13.44
CA GLY A 451 5.03 84.96 -13.47
C GLY A 451 4.56 83.83 -14.39
N SER A 452 5.23 82.68 -14.31
CA SER A 452 4.83 81.44 -15.00
C SER A 452 5.06 80.22 -14.11
N ILE A 453 4.35 79.13 -14.42
CA ILE A 453 4.52 77.82 -13.78
C ILE A 453 5.09 76.86 -14.83
N VAL A 454 6.13 76.11 -14.48
CA VAL A 454 6.79 75.14 -15.38
C VAL A 454 6.77 73.75 -14.75
N PRO A 455 6.22 72.73 -15.44
CA PRO A 455 5.39 72.81 -16.65
C PRO A 455 4.04 73.54 -16.44
N ASP A 456 3.48 74.11 -17.51
CA ASP A 456 2.19 74.81 -17.48
C ASP A 456 1.03 73.84 -17.72
N TYR A 457 0.11 73.74 -16.75
CA TYR A 457 -1.11 72.94 -16.82
C TYR A 457 -2.37 73.80 -16.67
N SER A 458 -2.32 75.07 -17.07
CA SER A 458 -3.48 75.98 -17.03
C SER A 458 -4.66 75.52 -17.89
N GLY A 459 -4.41 74.65 -18.88
CA GLY A 459 -5.44 74.00 -19.70
C GLY A 459 -6.13 72.79 -19.05
N GLY A 460 -5.70 72.35 -17.87
CA GLY A 460 -6.23 71.18 -17.17
C GLY A 460 -5.70 69.87 -17.75
N GLN A 461 -4.62 69.34 -17.17
CA GLN A 461 -3.96 68.10 -17.60
C GLN A 461 -4.40 66.93 -16.69
N MET A 462 -4.70 65.78 -17.29
CA MET A 462 -4.97 64.53 -16.55
C MET A 462 -3.67 63.83 -16.18
N PHE A 463 -3.62 63.27 -14.98
CA PHE A 463 -2.52 62.48 -14.45
C PHE A 463 -3.05 61.21 -13.79
N GLU A 464 -2.36 60.08 -13.97
CA GLU A 464 -2.65 58.86 -13.23
C GLU A 464 -2.53 59.10 -11.72
N SER A 465 -3.41 58.49 -10.94
CA SER A 465 -3.40 58.54 -9.48
C SER A 465 -2.05 58.09 -8.93
N GLY A 466 -1.50 58.83 -7.97
CA GLY A 466 -0.18 58.60 -7.40
C GLY A 466 0.98 59.24 -8.19
N THR A 467 0.72 59.85 -9.36
CA THR A 467 1.77 60.55 -10.11
C THR A 467 2.34 61.69 -9.28
N LEU A 468 3.66 61.70 -9.10
CA LEU A 468 4.38 62.80 -8.49
C LEU A 468 4.60 63.91 -9.52
N VAL A 469 3.99 65.07 -9.30
CA VAL A 469 4.13 66.26 -10.14
C VAL A 469 5.00 67.28 -9.41
N VAL A 470 6.04 67.76 -10.08
CA VAL A 470 6.95 68.80 -9.59
C VAL A 470 6.84 70.02 -10.50
N LEU A 471 6.51 71.17 -9.90
CA LEU A 471 6.28 72.43 -10.60
C LEU A 471 7.22 73.50 -10.05
N THR A 472 7.72 74.37 -10.93
CA THR A 472 8.60 75.48 -10.56
C THR A 472 7.96 76.81 -10.97
N ALA A 473 7.87 77.74 -10.03
CA ALA A 473 7.44 79.10 -10.30
C ALA A 473 8.63 79.91 -10.85
N SER A 474 8.41 80.58 -11.98
CA SER A 474 9.38 81.47 -12.60
C SER A 474 8.86 82.90 -12.58
N GLU A 475 9.64 83.78 -11.97
CA GLU A 475 9.28 85.17 -11.71
C GLU A 475 9.36 86.02 -12.99
N THR A 476 8.42 86.94 -13.16
CA THR A 476 8.56 88.03 -14.12
C THR A 476 9.19 89.24 -13.42
N SER A 477 9.99 90.03 -14.15
CA SER A 477 10.65 91.21 -13.57
C SER A 477 9.65 92.13 -12.85
N GLY A 478 9.93 92.41 -11.58
CA GLY A 478 9.08 93.24 -10.73
C GLY A 478 8.01 92.47 -9.95
N TYR A 479 7.94 91.15 -10.07
CA TYR A 479 7.01 90.29 -9.33
C TYR A 479 7.73 89.07 -8.74
N PRO A 480 8.45 89.21 -7.60
CA PRO A 480 9.02 88.07 -6.89
C PRO A 480 7.95 87.06 -6.49
N PHE A 481 8.34 85.79 -6.51
CA PHE A 481 7.50 84.69 -6.04
C PHE A 481 7.32 84.79 -4.53
N ILE A 482 6.09 84.57 -4.07
CA ILE A 482 5.72 84.70 -2.67
C ILE A 482 5.46 83.34 -2.07
N ASP A 483 4.48 82.62 -2.62
CA ASP A 483 4.06 81.34 -2.07
C ASP A 483 3.27 80.51 -3.08
N TRP A 484 3.15 79.22 -2.76
CA TRP A 484 2.27 78.29 -3.43
C TRP A 484 0.99 78.08 -2.63
N THR A 485 -0.12 77.86 -3.32
CA THR A 485 -1.36 77.38 -2.71
C THR A 485 -1.82 76.13 -3.42
N GLY A 486 -2.06 75.03 -2.69
CA GLY A 486 -2.52 73.75 -3.23
C GLY A 486 -1.42 72.69 -3.45
N CYS A 487 -0.18 72.94 -2.99
CA CYS A 487 0.89 71.93 -2.97
C CYS A 487 0.77 71.01 -1.75
N ASP A 488 1.23 69.77 -1.88
CA ASP A 488 1.45 68.90 -0.71
C ASP A 488 2.71 69.33 0.05
N SER A 489 3.74 69.77 -0.68
CA SER A 489 4.95 70.37 -0.11
C SER A 489 5.54 71.44 -1.04
N ALA A 490 6.15 72.46 -0.45
CA ALA A 490 6.84 73.52 -1.18
C ALA A 490 8.22 73.79 -0.59
N SER A 491 9.21 74.00 -1.46
CA SER A 491 10.56 74.44 -1.10
C SER A 491 10.95 75.60 -2.01
N ASN A 492 10.97 76.81 -1.47
CA ASN A 492 11.12 78.04 -2.24
C ASN A 492 10.11 78.08 -3.40
N ASN A 493 10.57 78.28 -4.63
CA ASN A 493 9.74 78.35 -5.83
C ASN A 493 9.37 76.97 -6.41
N ILE A 494 9.69 75.85 -5.73
CA ILE A 494 9.35 74.50 -6.18
C ILE A 494 8.18 73.95 -5.37
N CYS A 495 7.14 73.51 -6.08
CA CYS A 495 5.99 72.79 -5.56
C CYS A 495 6.12 71.30 -5.91
N THR A 496 5.87 70.42 -4.95
CA THR A 496 5.78 68.97 -5.18
C THR A 496 4.46 68.45 -4.64
N MET A 497 3.77 67.66 -5.44
CA MET A 497 2.47 67.09 -5.12
C MET A 497 2.31 65.69 -5.72
N THR A 498 1.52 64.87 -5.05
CA THR A 498 1.03 63.58 -5.57
C THR A 498 -0.39 63.79 -6.07
N MET A 499 -0.71 63.31 -7.27
CA MET A 499 -2.06 63.40 -7.81
C MET A 499 -2.95 62.32 -7.19
N ASP A 500 -3.72 62.66 -6.15
CA ASP A 500 -4.63 61.76 -5.42
C ASP A 500 -6.10 62.23 -5.43
N ALA A 501 -6.36 63.39 -6.03
CA ALA A 501 -7.66 63.97 -6.33
C ALA A 501 -7.47 65.06 -7.41
N ASP A 502 -8.57 65.59 -7.96
CA ASP A 502 -8.49 66.80 -8.78
C ASP A 502 -7.92 67.97 -7.97
N LYS A 503 -6.87 68.63 -8.48
CA LYS A 503 -6.14 69.67 -7.76
C LYS A 503 -6.08 70.98 -8.56
N ASN A 504 -6.26 72.07 -7.84
CA ASN A 504 -6.08 73.43 -8.35
C ASN A 504 -4.91 74.06 -7.61
N LEU A 505 -3.90 74.50 -8.35
CA LEU A 505 -2.67 75.06 -7.80
C LEU A 505 -2.51 76.52 -8.21
N THR A 506 -2.14 77.39 -7.27
CA THR A 506 -1.84 78.79 -7.58
C THR A 506 -0.41 79.15 -7.17
N ALA A 507 0.38 79.70 -8.10
CA ALA A 507 1.61 80.42 -7.79
C ALA A 507 1.29 81.90 -7.53
N ALA A 508 1.55 82.36 -6.32
CA ALA A 508 1.37 83.75 -5.93
C ALA A 508 2.67 84.54 -6.09
N PHE A 509 2.57 85.70 -6.73
CA PHE A 509 3.66 86.66 -6.85
C PHE A 509 3.15 88.03 -6.36
N ASP A 510 4.04 88.84 -5.82
CA ASP A 510 3.69 90.20 -5.38
C ASP A 510 4.60 91.21 -6.06
N ALA A 511 4.09 92.40 -6.32
CA ALA A 511 4.88 93.47 -6.91
C ALA A 511 6.03 93.82 -5.97
N ALA A 512 7.27 93.72 -6.46
CA ALA A 512 8.44 94.09 -5.67
C ALA A 512 8.29 95.54 -5.20
N CYS A 513 8.33 95.76 -3.88
CA CYS A 513 8.54 97.09 -3.33
C CYS A 513 9.82 97.66 -3.95
N LYS A 514 9.68 98.71 -4.77
CA LYS A 514 10.83 99.51 -5.19
C LYS A 514 11.26 100.35 -4.00
N GLU A 515 12.45 100.08 -3.46
CA GLU A 515 13.10 101.03 -2.55
C GLU A 515 13.46 102.30 -3.34
N TYR A 516 12.80 103.39 -3.00
CA TYR A 516 13.26 104.74 -3.31
C TYR A 516 13.75 105.36 -2.00
N GLU A 517 15.05 105.62 -1.92
CA GLU A 517 15.70 106.40 -0.86
C GLU A 517 15.27 106.06 0.58
N GLY A 518 15.26 104.76 0.94
CA GLY A 518 15.12 104.32 2.33
C GLY A 518 13.70 104.38 2.92
N ILE A 519 12.65 104.56 2.11
CA ILE A 519 11.25 104.48 2.56
C ILE A 519 10.59 103.22 2.00
N ARG A 520 10.00 102.39 2.88
CA ARG A 520 9.14 101.27 2.48
C ARG A 520 7.74 101.78 2.17
N VAL A 521 7.26 101.57 0.94
CA VAL A 521 5.91 101.95 0.51
C VAL A 521 5.16 100.72 0.02
N LEU A 522 4.06 100.37 0.70
CA LEU A 522 3.16 99.29 0.29
C LEU A 522 2.13 99.86 -0.69
N PHE A 523 2.09 99.38 -1.92
CA PHE A 523 1.04 99.75 -2.87
C PHE A 523 -0.11 98.74 -2.79
N ASN A 524 -1.35 99.19 -2.79
CA ASN A 524 -2.48 98.29 -2.95
C ASN A 524 -2.64 97.82 -4.41
N SER A 525 -3.54 96.87 -4.67
CA SER A 525 -3.81 96.26 -5.98
C SER A 525 -4.25 97.23 -7.10
N SER A 526 -4.36 98.52 -6.82
CA SER A 526 -4.66 99.59 -7.77
C SER A 526 -3.48 100.56 -8.03
N GLY A 527 -2.28 100.24 -7.55
CA GLY A 527 -1.05 101.00 -7.83
C GLY A 527 -1.00 102.38 -7.16
N ARG A 528 -1.73 102.58 -6.06
CA ARG A 528 -1.66 103.79 -5.23
C ARG A 528 -0.98 103.51 -3.89
N ILE A 529 -0.14 104.46 -3.49
CA ILE A 529 0.64 104.52 -2.24
C ILE A 529 -0.28 104.47 -1.03
#